data_AF-A0A6N9V3J5-F1
#
_entry.id   AF-A0A6N9V3J5-F1
#
_cell.length_a   1.000
_cell.length_b   1.000
_cell.length_c   1.000
_cell.angle_alpha   90.00
_cell.angle_beta   90.00
_cell.angle_gamma   90.00
#
_symmetry.space_group_name_H-M   'P 1'
#
loop_
_entity.id
_entity.type
_entity.pdbx_description
1 polymer ?
#
loop_
_entity_poly.entity_id
_entity_poly.type
_entity_poly.pdbx_seq_one_letter_code
_entity_poly.pdbx_strand_id
1 'polypeptide(L)' 'DAHGLGVLGDGGRGAPQGAGLAGRDDVVVTVTLSKSLGAQGGAVLGPARVVDHLVNAARTFIFDTGLAPA' A
#
# COMPACT_ATOMS: atom_id res chain seq x y z
N ASP A 1 -5.97 2.32 2.54
CA ASP A 1 -6.02 1.91 3.94
C ASP A 1 -4.99 2.62 4.85
N ALA A 2 -5.03 3.96 4.87
CA ALA A 2 -4.09 4.74 5.68
C ALA A 2 -4.35 4.66 7.20
N HIS A 3 -5.61 4.48 7.60
CA HIS A 3 -6.02 4.44 9.00
C HIS A 3 -6.44 3.04 9.48
N GLY A 4 -6.67 2.08 8.56
CA GLY A 4 -7.01 0.72 8.94
C GLY A 4 -5.81 -0.23 9.01
N LEU A 5 -4.73 0.01 8.26
CA LEU A 5 -3.49 -0.77 8.45
C LEU A 5 -2.99 -0.60 9.90
N GLY A 6 -2.74 -1.72 10.58
CA GLY A 6 -2.36 -1.78 12.00
C GLY A 6 -3.51 -1.57 12.99
N VAL A 7 -4.76 -1.44 12.53
CA VAL A 7 -5.94 -1.16 13.38
C VAL A 7 -7.09 -2.14 13.10
N LEU A 8 -7.47 -2.29 11.83
CA LEU A 8 -8.58 -3.11 11.38
C LEU A 8 -8.09 -4.46 10.84
N GLY A 9 -9.00 -5.43 10.74
CA GLY A 9 -8.66 -6.77 10.28
C GLY A 9 -7.90 -7.59 11.33
N ASP A 10 -7.85 -8.90 11.10
CA ASP A 10 -7.14 -9.82 11.98
C ASP A 10 -5.64 -9.48 11.99
N GLY A 11 -5.06 -9.35 13.18
CA GLY A 11 -3.68 -8.90 13.38
C GLY A 11 -3.36 -7.50 12.81
N GLY A 12 -4.35 -6.62 12.60
CA GLY A 12 -4.13 -5.29 12.03
C GLY A 12 -3.82 -5.29 10.54
N ARG A 13 -4.21 -6.35 9.80
CA ARG A 13 -3.92 -6.49 8.36
C ARG A 13 -4.67 -5.51 7.46
N GLY A 14 -5.56 -4.70 8.02
CA GLY A 14 -6.26 -3.63 7.33
C GLY A 14 -7.71 -3.94 6.97
N ALA A 15 -8.44 -2.89 6.59
CA ALA A 15 -9.84 -2.98 6.19
C ALA A 15 -10.07 -3.95 5.00
N PRO A 16 -9.21 -4.02 3.96
CA PRO A 16 -9.40 -4.96 2.87
C PRO A 16 -9.34 -6.43 3.33
N GLN A 17 -8.52 -6.76 4.33
CA GLN A 17 -8.48 -8.12 4.88
C GLN A 17 -9.76 -8.41 5.67
N GLY A 18 -10.21 -7.49 6.53
CA GLY A 18 -11.45 -7.65 7.29
C GLY A 18 -12.70 -7.78 6.40
N ALA A 19 -12.66 -7.19 5.20
CA ALA A 19 -13.74 -7.28 4.22
C ALA A 19 -13.65 -8.51 3.28
N GLY A 20 -12.65 -9.38 3.41
CA GLY A 20 -12.45 -10.53 2.52
C GLY A 20 -12.05 -10.15 1.08
N LEU A 21 -11.42 -8.98 0.92
CA LEU A 21 -10.97 -8.42 -0.37
C LEU A 21 -9.46 -8.49 -0.56
N ALA A 22 -8.70 -8.80 0.50
CA ALA A 22 -7.25 -8.90 0.43
C ALA A 22 -6.80 -9.95 -0.61
N GLY A 23 -5.91 -9.53 -1.51
CA GLY A 23 -5.32 -10.41 -2.54
C GLY A 23 -6.20 -10.67 -3.77
N ARG A 24 -7.38 -10.06 -3.88
CA ARG A 24 -8.18 -10.18 -5.09
C ARG A 24 -7.52 -9.46 -6.27
N ASP A 25 -7.64 -10.07 -7.45
CA ASP A 25 -7.02 -9.58 -8.68
C ASP A 25 -7.56 -8.22 -9.15
N ASP A 26 -8.71 -7.79 -8.67
CA ASP A 26 -9.38 -6.53 -9.02
C ASP A 26 -9.25 -5.46 -7.92
N VAL A 27 -8.45 -5.70 -6.88
CA VAL A 27 -8.30 -4.80 -5.73
C VAL A 27 -6.89 -4.22 -5.66
N VAL A 28 -6.81 -2.88 -5.55
CA VAL A 28 -5.57 -2.13 -5.29
C VAL A 28 -5.73 -1.38 -3.97
N VAL A 29 -4.69 -1.39 -3.15
CA VAL A 29 -4.69 -0.78 -1.81
C VAL A 29 -3.54 0.20 -1.70
N THR A 30 -3.83 1.43 -1.31
CA THR A 30 -2.81 2.42 -0.94
C THR A 30 -2.68 2.50 0.58
N VAL A 31 -1.48 2.62 1.13
CA VAL A 31 -1.26 2.79 2.58
C VAL A 31 -0.23 3.88 2.84
N THR A 32 -0.27 4.46 4.04
CA THR A 32 0.84 5.29 4.54
C THR A 32 1.62 4.50 5.57
N LEU A 33 2.93 4.72 5.61
CA LEU A 33 3.82 4.16 6.61
C LEU A 33 3.95 5.08 7.84
N SER A 34 3.37 6.29 7.80
CA SER A 34 3.56 7.33 8.83
C SER A 34 2.52 7.34 9.95
N LYS A 35 1.79 6.25 10.14
CA LYS A 35 0.79 6.12 11.22
C LYS A 35 1.11 4.93 12.11
N SER A 36 0.37 3.83 11.98
CA SER A 36 0.56 2.62 12.79
C SER A 36 1.95 2.01 12.65
N LEU A 37 2.62 2.22 11.51
CA LEU A 37 3.98 1.75 11.26
C LEU A 37 5.08 2.70 11.77
N GLY A 38 4.74 3.90 12.28
CA GLY A 38 5.70 4.79 12.93
C GLY A 38 6.87 5.27 12.07
N ALA A 39 6.76 5.20 10.73
CA ALA A 39 7.84 5.51 9.80
C ALA A 39 7.48 6.70 8.89
N GLN A 40 8.08 6.78 7.70
CA GLN A 40 7.73 7.73 6.65
C GLN A 40 7.44 6.97 5.35
N GLY A 41 6.60 7.56 4.50
CA GLY A 41 6.35 7.06 3.15
C GLY A 41 4.95 6.53 2.93
N GLY A 42 4.76 5.95 1.75
CA GLY A 42 3.54 5.29 1.34
C GLY A 42 3.85 4.07 0.48
N ALA A 43 2.84 3.23 0.30
CA ALA A 43 2.95 2.05 -0.56
C ALA A 43 1.64 1.81 -1.32
N VAL A 44 1.78 1.21 -2.49
CA VAL A 44 0.67 0.67 -3.29
C VAL A 44 0.83 -0.84 -3.36
N LEU A 45 -0.20 -1.57 -2.95
CA LEU A 45 -0.26 -3.04 -2.98
C LEU A 45 -1.37 -3.46 -3.94
N GLY A 46 -1.12 -4.49 -4.73
CA GLY A 46 -2.09 -5.00 -5.70
C GLY A 46 -1.48 -6.09 -6.57
N PRO A 47 -2.18 -6.48 -7.64
CA PRO A 47 -1.68 -7.46 -8.60
C PRO A 47 -0.36 -7.01 -9.24
N ALA A 48 0.53 -7.96 -9.56
CA ALA A 48 1.84 -7.66 -10.14
C ALA A 48 1.74 -6.74 -11.37
N ARG A 49 0.78 -6.97 -12.27
CA ARG A 49 0.53 -6.13 -13.45
C ARG A 49 0.28 -4.65 -13.12
N VAL A 50 -0.32 -4.35 -11.97
CA VAL A 50 -0.55 -2.96 -11.53
C VAL A 50 0.73 -2.35 -11.00
N VAL A 51 1.47 -3.09 -10.17
CA VAL A 51 2.77 -2.65 -9.65
C VAL A 51 3.74 -2.38 -10.80
N ASP A 52 3.84 -3.31 -11.75
CA ASP A 52 4.67 -3.16 -12.95
C ASP A 52 4.26 -1.94 -13.79
N HIS A 53 2.96 -1.69 -13.94
CA HIS A 53 2.48 -0.51 -14.64
C HIS A 53 2.90 0.79 -13.94
N LEU A 54 2.78 0.85 -12.60
CA LEU A 54 3.19 2.03 -11.84
C LEU A 54 4.70 2.29 -11.95
N VAL A 55 5.51 1.23 -11.84
CA VAL A 55 6.97 1.33 -11.99
C VAL A 55 7.34 1.89 -13.37
N ASN A 56 6.66 1.45 -14.43
CA ASN A 56 7.01 1.81 -15.80
C ASN A 56 6.35 3.10 -16.32
N ALA A 57 5.21 3.52 -15.77
CA ALA A 57 4.41 4.60 -16.36
C ALA A 57 3.99 5.71 -15.39
N ALA A 58 4.03 5.49 -14.07
CA ALA A 58 3.59 6.51 -13.12
C ALA A 58 4.66 7.60 -13.00
N ARG A 59 4.38 8.78 -13.59
CA ARG A 59 5.22 9.97 -13.46
C ARG A 59 5.56 10.30 -12.00
N THR A 60 4.60 10.12 -11.10
CA THR A 60 4.74 10.38 -9.66
C THR A 60 5.57 9.34 -8.92
N PHE A 61 5.91 8.22 -9.56
CA PHE A 61 6.89 7.26 -9.06
C PHE A 61 8.25 7.49 -9.73
N ILE A 62 8.27 7.64 -11.06
CA ILE A 62 9.50 7.84 -11.86
C ILE A 62 10.29 9.08 -11.43
N PHE A 63 9.59 10.15 -11.01
CA PHE A 63 10.22 11.39 -10.55
C PHE A 63 10.23 11.54 -9.02
N ASP A 64 9.87 10.49 -8.28
CA ASP A 64 10.05 10.45 -6.84
C ASP A 64 11.46 9.91 -6.52
N THR A 65 12.17 10.55 -5.59
CA THR A 65 13.48 10.06 -5.13
C THR A 65 13.36 8.85 -4.20
N GLY A 66 12.14 8.41 -3.95
CA GLY A 66 11.84 7.23 -3.16
C GLY A 66 11.97 7.48 -1.66
N LEU A 67 11.91 6.39 -0.90
CA LEU A 67 11.97 6.42 0.55
C LEU A 67 13.42 6.35 1.05
N ALA A 68 13.78 7.20 2.01
CA ALA A 68 15.09 7.16 2.64
C ALA A 68 15.30 5.83 3.40
N PRO A 69 16.53 5.26 3.42
CA PRO A 69 16.86 4.15 4.30
C PRO A 69 16.67 4.51 5.78
N ALA A 70 16.42 3.49 6.60
CA ALA A 70 16.34 3.61 8.06
C ALA A 70 17.72 3.62 8.72
#